data_AF-A0A9Q9MAR2-F1
#
_entry.id   AF-A0A9Q9MAR2-F1
#
_cell.length_a   1.000
_cell.length_b   1.000
_cell.length_c   1.000
_cell.angle_alpha   90.00
_cell.angle_beta   90.00
_cell.angle_gamma   90.00
#
_symmetry.space_group_name_H-M   'P 1'
#
loop_
_entity.id
_entity.type
_entity.pdbx_description
1 polymer ?
#
loop_
_entity_poly.entity_id
_entity_poly.type
_entity_poly.pdbx_seq_one_letter_code
_entity_poly.pdbx_strand_id
1 'polypeptide(L)'
;MKRLFAFVFLLTFAAINGHFSKTVFGLITAAAAQLDRGETFPSLPGVAATDKLQIARGGPRPSGLWIVCSEGPQIRLALNTRLPIEEEFARNGTRSESLARLIVLAENIRTFQAIKNAPSILFQEAMWRRDDENDVVLTSSLSAEEISILSRAFSPASPAVVRIDVAETGTEMRGTADGGAIAEFATHCLTRE
;
A
#
# COMPACT_ATOMS: atom_id res chain seq x y z
N MET A 1 -11.23 59.23 -25.10
CA MET A 1 -10.31 58.16 -25.57
C MET A 1 -9.21 57.76 -24.58
N LYS A 2 -8.51 58.66 -23.87
CA LYS A 2 -7.42 58.30 -22.93
C LYS A 2 -7.81 57.37 -21.76
N ARG A 3 -9.04 57.47 -21.22
CA ARG A 3 -9.50 56.64 -20.09
C ARG A 3 -9.81 55.18 -20.45
N LEU A 4 -10.14 54.91 -21.73
CA LEU A 4 -10.46 53.57 -22.20
C LEU A 4 -9.19 52.69 -22.30
N PHE A 5 -8.09 53.28 -22.77
CA PHE A 5 -6.81 52.58 -22.91
C PHE A 5 -6.20 52.17 -21.56
N ALA A 6 -6.33 53.01 -20.52
CA ALA A 6 -5.84 52.69 -19.19
C ALA A 6 -6.60 51.50 -18.57
N PHE A 7 -7.89 51.39 -18.83
CA PHE A 7 -8.73 50.31 -18.32
C PHE A 7 -8.43 48.97 -19.00
N VAL A 8 -8.22 48.99 -20.33
CA VAL A 8 -7.81 47.80 -21.08
C VAL A 8 -6.42 47.32 -20.65
N PHE A 9 -5.48 48.24 -20.42
CA PHE A 9 -4.13 47.89 -19.98
C PHE A 9 -4.11 47.24 -18.58
N LEU A 10 -4.91 47.78 -17.65
CA LEU A 10 -5.08 47.19 -16.31
C LEU A 10 -5.70 45.79 -16.34
N LEU A 11 -6.70 45.56 -17.19
CA LEU A 11 -7.32 44.25 -17.37
C LEU A 11 -6.34 43.21 -17.97
N THR A 12 -5.54 43.62 -18.97
CA THR A 12 -4.52 42.72 -19.53
C THR A 12 -3.41 42.42 -18.52
N PHE A 13 -2.99 43.40 -17.72
CA PHE A 13 -1.95 43.19 -16.71
C PHE A 13 -2.42 42.30 -15.56
N ALA A 14 -3.70 42.40 -15.16
CA ALA A 14 -4.31 41.51 -14.19
C ALA A 14 -4.48 40.07 -14.71
N ALA A 15 -4.86 39.90 -15.99
CA ALA A 15 -5.00 38.59 -16.62
C ALA A 15 -3.66 37.85 -16.77
N ILE A 16 -2.58 38.57 -17.12
CA ILE A 16 -1.24 37.99 -17.26
C ILE A 16 -0.71 37.57 -15.88
N ASN A 17 -0.80 38.44 -14.86
CA ASN A 17 -0.31 38.10 -13.51
C ASN A 17 -1.15 37.02 -12.81
N GLY A 18 -2.46 36.97 -13.06
CA GLY A 18 -3.33 35.91 -12.55
C GLY A 18 -2.97 34.53 -13.11
N HIS A 19 -2.47 34.46 -14.35
CA HIS A 19 -2.02 33.22 -14.96
C HIS A 19 -0.69 32.73 -14.38
N PHE A 20 0.27 33.64 -14.16
CA PHE A 20 1.56 33.30 -13.52
C PHE A 20 1.39 32.86 -12.07
N SER A 21 0.46 33.47 -11.31
CA SER A 21 0.16 33.04 -9.94
C SER A 21 -0.36 31.61 -9.86
N LYS A 22 -1.20 31.17 -10.80
CA LYS A 22 -1.75 29.81 -10.80
C LYS A 22 -0.70 28.76 -11.17
N THR A 23 0.17 29.07 -12.12
CA THR A 23 1.21 28.14 -12.57
C THR A 23 2.31 27.97 -11.52
N VAL A 24 2.70 29.04 -10.81
CA VAL A 24 3.69 28.97 -9.73
C VAL A 24 3.13 28.26 -8.49
N PHE A 25 1.86 28.51 -8.12
CA PHE A 25 1.22 27.74 -7.05
C PHE A 25 1.08 26.25 -7.39
N GLY A 26 0.74 25.89 -8.62
CA GLY A 26 0.67 24.49 -9.06
C GLY A 26 2.02 23.76 -9.04
N LEU A 27 3.12 24.47 -9.28
CA LEU A 27 4.48 23.91 -9.22
C LEU A 27 4.98 23.77 -7.78
N ILE A 28 4.63 24.71 -6.90
CA ILE A 28 5.01 24.67 -5.48
C ILE A 28 4.19 23.62 -4.71
N THR A 29 2.92 23.40 -5.06
CA THR A 29 2.12 22.31 -4.45
C THR A 29 2.51 20.93 -4.98
N ALA A 30 2.98 20.80 -6.23
CA ALA A 30 3.50 19.54 -6.74
C ALA A 30 4.85 19.13 -6.10
N ALA A 31 5.69 20.10 -5.74
CA ALA A 31 6.96 19.84 -5.05
C ALA A 31 6.82 19.54 -3.55
N ALA A 32 5.67 19.85 -2.96
CA ALA A 32 5.36 19.63 -1.54
C ALA A 32 4.25 18.57 -1.32
N ALA A 33 3.97 17.73 -2.32
CA ALA A 33 3.32 16.46 -2.09
C ALA A 33 4.31 15.57 -1.33
N GLN A 34 4.33 15.76 -0.01
CA GLN A 34 5.09 14.94 0.93
C GLN A 34 4.83 13.48 0.56
N LEU A 35 5.90 12.79 0.14
CA LEU A 35 5.81 11.44 -0.39
C LEU A 35 5.04 10.60 0.62
N ASP A 36 3.86 10.14 0.23
CA ASP A 36 2.90 9.63 1.20
C ASP A 36 3.46 8.35 1.83
N ARG A 37 3.85 8.43 3.10
CA ARG A 37 4.71 7.41 3.73
C ARG A 37 4.02 6.05 3.79
N GLY A 38 2.69 5.99 3.79
CA GLY A 38 1.95 4.73 3.79
C GLY A 38 2.16 3.90 2.51
N GLU A 39 2.54 4.53 1.40
CA GLU A 39 2.84 3.85 0.13
C GLU A 39 4.34 3.57 -0.06
N THR A 40 5.16 3.97 0.92
CA THR A 40 6.59 3.66 0.94
C THR A 40 6.86 2.37 1.68
N PHE A 41 7.91 1.67 1.27
CA PHE A 41 8.34 0.48 1.99
C PHE A 41 8.70 0.85 3.44
N PRO A 42 8.06 0.22 4.45
CA PRO A 42 8.30 0.55 5.84
C PRO A 42 9.70 0.09 6.29
N SER A 43 10.21 0.70 7.35
CA SER A 43 11.34 0.11 8.08
C SER A 43 10.86 -1.15 8.80
N LEU A 44 11.65 -2.22 8.73
CA LEU A 44 11.35 -3.51 9.37
C LEU A 44 12.43 -3.85 10.40
N PRO A 45 12.31 -3.40 11.66
CA PRO A 45 13.30 -3.69 12.70
C PRO A 45 13.48 -5.20 12.88
N GLY A 46 14.73 -5.65 12.90
CA GLY A 46 15.06 -7.07 13.03
C GLY A 46 14.87 -7.90 11.77
N VAL A 47 14.52 -7.28 10.63
CA VAL A 47 14.44 -7.94 9.32
C VAL A 47 15.32 -7.21 8.31
N ALA A 48 16.40 -7.87 7.92
CA ALA A 48 17.26 -7.41 6.83
C ALA A 48 16.62 -7.78 5.48
N ALA A 49 15.81 -6.87 4.93
CA ALA A 49 15.19 -7.04 3.62
C ALA A 49 16.26 -6.97 2.51
N THR A 50 16.43 -8.05 1.77
CA THR A 50 17.38 -8.17 0.64
C THR A 50 16.72 -7.84 -0.70
N ASP A 51 15.40 -8.01 -0.80
CA ASP A 51 14.60 -7.66 -1.96
C ASP A 51 13.13 -7.41 -1.56
N LYS A 52 12.37 -6.70 -2.41
CA LYS A 52 10.96 -6.38 -2.15
C LYS A 52 10.15 -6.15 -3.43
N LEU A 53 8.90 -6.58 -3.42
CA LEU A 53 7.93 -6.37 -4.49
C LEU A 53 6.63 -5.80 -3.92
N GLN A 54 6.18 -4.64 -4.40
CA GLN A 54 4.87 -4.11 -4.02
C GLN A 54 3.76 -4.83 -4.80
N ILE A 55 2.86 -5.50 -4.08
CA ILE A 55 1.77 -6.29 -4.68
C ILE A 55 0.42 -5.60 -4.58
N ALA A 56 0.23 -4.67 -3.64
CA ALA A 56 -0.95 -3.84 -3.59
C ALA A 56 -0.64 -2.42 -3.11
N ARG A 57 -1.47 -1.48 -3.56
CA ARG A 57 -1.37 -0.05 -3.23
C ARG A 57 -2.74 0.53 -2.88
N GLY A 58 -2.78 1.34 -1.84
CA GLY A 58 -3.94 2.11 -1.44
C GLY A 58 -4.32 3.18 -2.45
N GLY A 59 -5.54 3.70 -2.34
CA GLY A 59 -5.98 4.87 -3.08
C GLY A 59 -6.13 6.07 -2.14
N PRO A 60 -7.33 6.36 -1.62
CA PRO A 60 -7.56 7.54 -0.78
C PRO A 60 -6.85 7.51 0.57
N ARG A 61 -6.57 6.32 1.09
CA ARG A 61 -5.75 6.12 2.29
C ARG A 61 -4.42 5.51 1.86
N PRO A 62 -3.31 6.22 2.09
CA PRO A 62 -1.99 5.73 1.71
C PRO A 62 -1.69 4.44 2.44
N SER A 63 -1.49 3.40 1.65
CA SER A 63 -1.17 2.08 2.14
C SER A 63 -0.41 1.32 1.06
N GLY A 64 0.43 0.40 1.48
CA GLY A 64 1.10 -0.50 0.57
C GLY A 64 1.24 -1.87 1.20
N LEU A 65 1.14 -2.88 0.37
CA LEU A 65 1.42 -4.26 0.72
C LEU A 65 2.59 -4.75 -0.14
N TRP A 66 3.62 -5.25 0.51
CA TRP A 66 4.81 -5.78 -0.13
C TRP A 66 5.01 -7.25 0.21
N ILE A 67 5.55 -7.99 -0.75
CA ILE A 67 6.28 -9.23 -0.50
C ILE A 67 7.74 -8.84 -0.28
N VAL A 68 8.34 -9.38 0.77
CA VAL A 68 9.70 -9.06 1.20
C VAL A 68 10.52 -10.34 1.24
N CYS A 69 11.69 -10.32 0.63
CA CYS A 69 12.72 -11.33 0.83
C CYS A 69 13.68 -10.82 1.91
N SER A 70 14.00 -11.64 2.90
CA SER A 70 14.99 -11.34 3.92
C SER A 70 16.11 -12.36 3.96
N GLU A 71 17.17 -12.05 4.71
CA GLU A 71 18.22 -13.00 5.04
C GLU A 71 17.64 -14.34 5.57
N GLY A 72 18.24 -15.47 5.18
CA GLY A 72 17.75 -16.81 5.52
C GLY A 72 16.65 -17.34 4.58
N PRO A 73 16.76 -17.08 3.27
CA PRO A 73 15.68 -17.14 2.25
C PRO A 73 14.23 -17.11 2.78
N GLN A 74 13.88 -16.07 3.55
CA GLN A 74 12.53 -15.96 4.11
C GLN A 74 11.69 -14.97 3.31
N ILE A 75 10.48 -15.38 2.96
CA ILE A 75 9.49 -14.53 2.27
C ILE A 75 8.44 -14.10 3.28
N ARG A 76 8.14 -12.81 3.38
CA ARG A 76 7.14 -12.25 4.31
C ARG A 76 6.23 -11.25 3.60
N LEU A 77 5.04 -11.02 4.14
CA LEU A 77 4.21 -9.88 3.76
C LEU A 77 4.43 -8.74 4.75
N ALA A 78 4.61 -7.54 4.21
CA ALA A 78 4.66 -6.30 4.97
C ALA A 78 3.54 -5.37 4.51
N LEU A 79 2.70 -4.89 5.42
CA LEU A 79 1.71 -3.83 5.20
C LEU A 79 2.21 -2.57 5.90
N ASN A 80 2.08 -1.44 5.24
CA ASN A 80 2.26 -0.11 5.81
C ASN A 80 0.97 0.66 5.52
N THR A 81 0.32 1.16 6.55
CA THR A 81 -0.98 1.82 6.43
C THR A 81 -1.28 2.59 7.71
N ARG A 82 -2.28 3.46 7.72
CA ARG A 82 -2.86 3.99 8.96
C ARG A 82 -4.12 3.20 9.29
N LEU A 83 -3.99 2.19 10.15
CA LEU A 83 -5.11 1.31 10.49
C LEU A 83 -6.16 2.09 11.29
N PRO A 84 -7.46 1.96 10.98
CA PRO A 84 -8.53 2.53 11.79
C PRO A 84 -8.79 1.67 13.04
N ILE A 85 -7.74 1.45 13.85
CA ILE A 85 -7.84 0.74 15.13
C ILE A 85 -8.22 1.71 16.24
N GLU A 86 -9.00 1.23 17.22
CA GLU A 86 -9.35 2.05 18.38
C GLU A 86 -8.08 2.51 19.10
N GLU A 87 -8.08 3.75 19.61
CA GLU A 87 -6.91 4.37 20.22
C GLU A 87 -6.36 3.57 21.42
N GLU A 88 -7.19 2.76 22.07
CA GLU A 88 -6.78 1.87 23.16
C GLU A 88 -5.90 0.72 22.65
N PHE A 89 -6.26 0.10 21.52
CA PHE A 89 -5.44 -0.94 20.88
C PHE A 89 -4.11 -0.38 20.39
N ALA A 90 -4.18 0.82 19.81
CA ALA A 90 -3.07 1.66 19.37
C ALA A 90 -2.05 2.02 20.46
N ARG A 91 -2.51 2.29 21.68
CA ARG A 91 -1.68 2.71 22.82
C ARG A 91 -0.84 1.58 23.42
N ASN A 92 -1.24 0.33 23.22
CA ASN A 92 -0.58 -0.83 23.83
C ASN A 92 0.68 -1.32 23.09
N GLY A 93 1.18 -0.59 22.09
CA GLY A 93 2.48 -0.86 21.46
C GLY A 93 2.48 -2.07 20.51
N THR A 94 3.63 -2.73 20.36
CA THR A 94 3.83 -3.83 19.38
C THR A 94 3.09 -5.10 19.81
N ARG A 95 2.39 -5.79 18.89
CA ARG A 95 1.73 -7.08 19.13
C ARG A 95 2.38 -8.16 18.30
N SER A 96 2.92 -9.20 18.94
CA SER A 96 3.65 -10.30 18.28
C SER A 96 2.79 -11.52 17.90
N GLU A 97 1.51 -11.55 18.27
CA GLU A 97 0.62 -12.71 18.10
C GLU A 97 -0.73 -12.31 17.47
N SER A 98 -0.71 -11.31 16.58
CA SER A 98 -1.94 -10.89 15.91
C SER A 98 -2.28 -11.82 14.75
N LEU A 99 -3.54 -12.25 14.67
CA LEU A 99 -4.08 -12.94 13.49
C LEU A 99 -4.21 -11.92 12.35
N ALA A 100 -3.59 -12.23 11.22
CA ALA A 100 -3.75 -11.49 9.99
C ALA A 100 -4.41 -12.36 8.92
N ARG A 101 -5.40 -11.81 8.19
CA ARG A 101 -6.04 -12.51 7.09
C ARG A 101 -5.93 -11.71 5.81
N LEU A 102 -5.27 -12.26 4.81
CA LEU A 102 -5.26 -11.70 3.45
C LEU A 102 -6.44 -12.28 2.68
N ILE A 103 -7.21 -11.43 2.00
CA ILE A 103 -8.32 -11.79 1.12
C ILE A 103 -8.08 -11.12 -0.23
N VAL A 104 -8.20 -11.89 -1.31
CA VAL A 104 -7.94 -11.41 -2.68
C VAL A 104 -9.21 -11.51 -3.52
N LEU A 105 -9.66 -10.38 -4.07
CA LEU A 105 -10.90 -10.27 -4.84
C LEU A 105 -10.60 -9.88 -6.29
N ALA A 106 -11.16 -10.64 -7.22
CA ALA A 106 -11.16 -10.31 -8.64
C ALA A 106 -12.12 -9.16 -8.98
N GLU A 107 -11.93 -8.48 -10.13
CA GLU A 107 -12.70 -7.30 -10.58
C GLU A 107 -14.24 -7.46 -10.57
N ASN A 108 -14.74 -8.69 -10.67
CA ASN A 108 -16.16 -8.96 -10.84
C ASN A 108 -16.86 -9.52 -9.59
N ILE A 109 -16.17 -9.60 -8.44
CA ILE A 109 -16.77 -10.13 -7.20
C ILE A 109 -17.45 -9.00 -6.42
N ARG A 110 -18.79 -9.04 -6.36
CA ARG A 110 -19.61 -8.03 -5.63
C ARG A 110 -20.63 -8.60 -4.66
N THR A 111 -20.78 -9.92 -4.57
CA THR A 111 -21.76 -10.55 -3.68
C THR A 111 -21.10 -10.99 -2.37
N PHE A 112 -21.83 -10.86 -1.26
CA PHE A 112 -21.36 -11.28 0.07
C PHE A 112 -20.82 -12.72 0.08
N GLN A 113 -21.51 -13.63 -0.60
CA GLN A 113 -21.13 -15.04 -0.65
C GLN A 113 -19.85 -15.28 -1.46
N ALA A 114 -19.60 -14.47 -2.48
CA ALA A 114 -18.36 -14.53 -3.25
C ALA A 114 -17.17 -13.93 -2.48
N ILE A 115 -17.39 -12.93 -1.61
CA ILE A 115 -16.36 -12.45 -0.68
C ILE A 115 -16.00 -13.54 0.35
N LYS A 116 -17.01 -14.24 0.89
CA LYS A 116 -16.78 -15.34 1.85
C LYS A 116 -15.94 -16.49 1.26
N ASN A 117 -16.10 -16.74 -0.03
CA ASN A 117 -15.40 -17.81 -0.75
C ASN A 117 -14.15 -17.32 -1.49
N ALA A 118 -13.77 -16.05 -1.33
CA ALA A 118 -12.60 -15.50 -1.98
C ALA A 118 -11.31 -16.21 -1.50
N PRO A 119 -10.29 -16.33 -2.35
CA PRO A 119 -8.98 -16.78 -1.93
C PRO A 119 -8.52 -16.00 -0.70
N SER A 120 -8.20 -16.72 0.38
CA SER A 120 -7.73 -16.11 1.61
C SER A 120 -6.61 -16.91 2.24
N ILE A 121 -5.64 -16.21 2.82
CA ILE A 121 -4.55 -16.79 3.59
C ILE A 121 -4.67 -16.28 5.03
N LEU A 122 -4.53 -17.18 5.99
CA LEU A 122 -4.60 -16.87 7.42
C LEU A 122 -3.20 -17.02 8.04
N PHE A 123 -2.64 -15.92 8.50
CA PHE A 123 -1.38 -15.89 9.22
C PHE A 123 -1.67 -15.92 10.71
N GLN A 124 -1.24 -16.98 11.38
CA GLN A 124 -1.45 -17.14 12.83
C GLN A 124 -0.59 -16.18 13.66
N GLU A 125 0.57 -15.81 13.11
CA GLU A 125 1.52 -14.91 13.75
C GLU A 125 1.83 -13.75 12.82
N ALA A 126 1.33 -12.56 13.16
CA ALA A 126 1.77 -11.31 12.58
C ALA A 126 2.23 -10.35 13.68
N MET A 127 3.35 -9.70 13.42
CA MET A 127 3.83 -8.58 14.20
C MET A 127 3.14 -7.32 13.71
N TRP A 128 2.48 -6.60 14.61
CA TRP A 128 2.01 -5.25 14.38
C TRP A 128 2.82 -4.26 15.21
N ARG A 129 3.26 -3.17 14.58
CA ARG A 129 4.04 -2.10 15.19
C ARG A 129 3.49 -0.76 14.74
N ARG A 130 3.42 0.20 15.66
CA ARG A 130 3.09 1.59 15.34
C ARG A 130 4.36 2.42 15.25
N ASP A 131 4.55 3.07 14.11
CA ASP A 131 5.50 4.15 13.89
C ASP A 131 4.75 5.50 13.91
N ASP A 132 5.47 6.62 14.01
CA ASP A 132 4.90 7.96 14.24
C ASP A 132 3.70 8.30 13.33
N GLU A 133 3.77 7.92 12.05
CA GLU A 133 2.75 8.27 11.05
C GLU A 133 1.92 7.07 10.54
N ASN A 134 2.44 5.83 10.68
CA ASN A 134 1.81 4.64 10.12
C ASN A 134 1.96 3.41 11.04
N ASP A 135 1.05 2.47 10.83
CA ASP A 135 1.08 1.13 11.37
C ASP A 135 1.74 0.18 10.35
N VAL A 136 2.71 -0.59 10.83
CA VAL A 136 3.43 -1.63 10.08
C VAL A 136 2.97 -2.99 10.57
N VAL A 137 2.52 -3.84 9.65
CA VAL A 137 2.20 -5.24 9.93
C VAL A 137 3.15 -6.11 9.14
N LEU A 138 3.78 -7.07 9.80
CA LEU A 138 4.70 -8.03 9.21
C LEU A 138 4.27 -9.45 9.56
N THR A 139 4.07 -10.30 8.56
CA THR A 139 3.70 -11.69 8.79
C THR A 139 4.91 -12.55 9.20
N SER A 140 4.63 -13.74 9.72
CA SER A 140 5.56 -14.85 9.68
C SER A 140 6.02 -15.16 8.25
N SER A 141 7.05 -16.00 8.13
CA SER A 141 7.54 -16.46 6.84
C SER A 141 6.46 -17.27 6.12
N LEU A 142 6.22 -16.97 4.84
CA LEU A 142 5.26 -17.68 4.01
C LEU A 142 5.83 -19.06 3.66
N SER A 143 4.98 -20.07 3.82
CA SER A 143 5.21 -21.41 3.30
C SER A 143 5.09 -21.45 1.77
N ALA A 144 5.63 -22.50 1.15
CA ALA A 144 5.51 -22.73 -0.29
C ALA A 144 4.04 -22.81 -0.76
N GLU A 145 3.16 -23.36 0.07
CA GLU A 145 1.72 -23.43 -0.22
C GLU A 145 1.09 -22.04 -0.24
N GLU A 146 1.39 -21.19 0.75
CA GLU A 146 0.87 -19.82 0.83
C GLU A 146 1.37 -18.96 -0.34
N ILE A 147 2.63 -19.13 -0.74
CA ILE A 147 3.20 -18.46 -1.94
C ILE A 147 2.44 -18.91 -3.20
N SER A 148 2.14 -20.21 -3.33
CA SER A 148 1.39 -20.76 -4.47
C SER A 148 -0.06 -20.27 -4.49
N ILE A 149 -0.72 -20.17 -3.33
CA ILE A 149 -2.06 -19.58 -3.22
C ILE A 149 -2.03 -18.11 -3.62
N LEU A 150 -1.07 -17.34 -3.09
CA LEU A 150 -0.92 -15.92 -3.36
C LEU A 150 -0.68 -15.64 -4.85
N SER A 151 0.28 -16.34 -5.46
CA SER A 151 0.60 -16.20 -6.89
C SER A 151 -0.61 -16.51 -7.77
N ARG A 152 -1.36 -17.59 -7.47
CA ARG A 152 -2.56 -17.93 -8.24
C ARG A 152 -3.68 -16.92 -8.05
N ALA A 153 -3.84 -16.36 -6.85
CA ALA A 153 -4.87 -15.36 -6.58
C ALA A 153 -4.65 -14.04 -7.34
N PHE A 154 -3.41 -13.76 -7.77
CA PHE A 154 -3.03 -12.60 -8.58
C PHE A 154 -2.90 -12.92 -10.09
N SER A 155 -3.33 -14.11 -10.52
CA SER A 155 -3.26 -14.55 -11.93
C SER A 155 -4.67 -14.66 -12.54
N PRO A 156 -4.85 -14.33 -13.84
CA PRO A 156 -3.83 -13.93 -14.82
C PRO A 156 -3.46 -12.44 -14.78
N ALA A 157 -4.13 -11.63 -13.96
CA ALA A 157 -3.89 -10.21 -13.82
C ALA A 157 -4.03 -9.80 -12.36
N SER A 158 -3.45 -8.65 -12.01
CA SER A 158 -3.53 -8.07 -10.67
C SER A 158 -4.99 -8.00 -10.19
N PRO A 159 -5.27 -8.38 -8.93
CA PRO A 159 -6.62 -8.37 -8.40
C PRO A 159 -7.15 -6.95 -8.27
N ALA A 160 -8.48 -6.84 -8.30
CA ALA A 160 -9.14 -5.55 -8.16
C ALA A 160 -9.02 -5.00 -6.75
N VAL A 161 -9.17 -5.89 -5.77
CA VAL A 161 -9.12 -5.55 -4.35
C VAL A 161 -8.32 -6.61 -3.61
N VAL A 162 -7.38 -6.14 -2.82
CA VAL A 162 -6.62 -6.90 -1.84
C VAL A 162 -6.97 -6.34 -0.48
N ARG A 163 -7.48 -7.19 0.41
CA ARG A 163 -7.84 -6.80 1.77
C ARG A 163 -6.98 -7.56 2.75
N ILE A 164 -6.39 -6.85 3.70
CA ILE A 164 -5.70 -7.47 4.83
C ILE A 164 -6.37 -7.04 6.13
N ASP A 165 -6.90 -8.03 6.85
CA ASP A 165 -7.54 -7.84 8.15
C ASP A 165 -6.55 -8.15 9.26
N VAL A 166 -6.46 -7.27 10.26
CA VAL A 166 -5.65 -7.43 11.47
C VAL A 166 -6.49 -6.99 12.67
N ALA A 167 -6.64 -7.89 13.65
CA ALA A 167 -7.42 -7.63 14.87
C ALA A 167 -8.80 -6.99 14.56
N GLU A 168 -9.56 -7.61 13.64
CA GLU A 168 -10.91 -7.20 13.21
C GLU A 168 -10.99 -5.91 12.37
N THR A 169 -9.86 -5.23 12.14
CA THR A 169 -9.79 -4.06 11.25
C THR A 169 -9.18 -4.44 9.90
N GLY A 170 -9.76 -3.93 8.81
CA GLY A 170 -9.32 -4.24 7.45
C GLY A 170 -8.74 -3.04 6.70
N THR A 171 -7.70 -3.27 5.90
CA THR A 171 -7.23 -2.32 4.89
C THR A 171 -7.45 -2.89 3.50
N GLU A 172 -8.20 -2.17 2.67
CA GLU A 172 -8.46 -2.50 1.27
C GLU A 172 -7.54 -1.69 0.34
N MET A 173 -6.95 -2.37 -0.64
CA MET A 173 -5.97 -1.86 -1.59
C MET A 173 -6.27 -2.40 -2.98
N ARG A 174 -5.75 -1.75 -4.02
CA ARG A 174 -5.76 -2.28 -5.38
C ARG A 174 -4.54 -3.17 -5.61
N GLY A 175 -4.73 -4.33 -6.24
CA GLY A 175 -3.60 -5.15 -6.68
C GLY A 175 -2.78 -4.43 -7.75
N THR A 176 -1.46 -4.59 -7.71
CA THR A 176 -0.52 -3.91 -8.61
C THR A 176 0.46 -4.85 -9.32
N ALA A 177 0.62 -6.08 -8.83
CA ALA A 177 1.45 -7.10 -9.46
C ALA A 177 0.58 -8.19 -10.09
N ASP A 178 1.07 -8.84 -11.15
CA ASP A 178 0.50 -10.12 -11.58
C ASP A 178 1.11 -11.29 -10.78
N GLY A 179 0.45 -12.44 -10.83
CA GLY A 179 0.89 -13.62 -10.10
C GLY A 179 2.17 -14.26 -10.62
N GLY A 180 2.54 -14.01 -11.88
CA GLY A 180 3.82 -14.46 -12.45
C GLY A 180 4.99 -13.72 -11.81
N ALA A 181 4.88 -12.40 -11.68
CA ALA A 181 5.87 -11.58 -10.98
C ALA A 181 6.04 -11.99 -9.51
N ILE A 182 4.95 -12.36 -8.83
CA ILE A 182 5.00 -12.88 -7.46
C ILE A 182 5.76 -14.22 -7.40
N ALA A 183 5.44 -15.14 -8.32
CA ALA A 183 6.11 -16.44 -8.38
C ALA A 183 7.61 -16.31 -8.69
N GLU A 184 7.97 -15.45 -9.65
CA GLU A 184 9.36 -15.17 -10.01
C GLU A 184 10.14 -14.57 -8.83
N PHE A 185 9.56 -13.57 -8.16
CA PHE A 185 10.15 -12.97 -6.96
C PHE A 185 10.41 -14.03 -5.88
N ALA A 186 9.43 -14.90 -5.64
CA ALA A 186 9.55 -15.96 -4.64
C ALA A 186 10.64 -16.98 -5.01
N THR A 187 10.67 -17.43 -6.27
CA THR A 187 11.72 -18.34 -6.75
C THR A 187 13.11 -17.72 -6.56
N HIS A 188 13.29 -16.47 -6.98
CA HIS A 188 14.57 -15.78 -6.85
C HIS A 188 15.00 -15.57 -5.38
N CYS A 189 14.05 -15.31 -4.47
CA CYS A 189 14.35 -15.23 -3.04
C CYS A 189 14.84 -16.58 -2.49
N LEU A 190 14.17 -17.67 -2.84
CA LEU A 190 14.44 -19.01 -2.29
C LEU A 190 15.69 -19.67 -2.89
N THR A 191 16.14 -19.27 -4.08
CA THR A 191 17.34 -19.81 -4.74
C THR A 191 18.63 -19.07 -4.41
N ARG A 192 18.55 -17.96 -3.68
CA ARG A 192 19.70 -17.24 -3.10
C ARG A 192 20.18 -17.96 -1.84
N GLU A 193 20.78 -19.13 -2.02
CA GLU A 193 21.62 -19.79 -1.01
C GLU A 193 23.07 -19.28 -1.07
#